data_AF-A0A1N6Q794-F1
#
_entry.id   AF-A0A1N6Q794-F1
#
_cell.length_a   1.000
_cell.length_b   1.000
_cell.length_c   1.000
_cell.angle_alpha   90.00
_cell.angle_beta   90.00
_cell.angle_gamma   90.00
#
_symmetry.space_group_name_H-M   'P 1'
#
loop_
_entity.id
_entity.type
_entity.pdbx_description
1 polymer ?
#
loop_
_entity_poly.entity_id
_entity_poly.type
_entity_poly.pdbx_seq_one_letter_code
_entity_poly.pdbx_strand_id
1 'polypeptide(L)'
;MKDNILIIFILVLIIFISSFSVLAENQNQEIYSGKEFRNPFIEFSEPKIEADQDTVPKNQNKAVQNSGSGQTTKFAPPKITVEDVKKELPFSLNGIISSNKEKVALLNTGGSMKLIRGNYKENDYQIISIEKESVIVQNRGFKLRLKIGGEVDEI
;
A
#
# COMPACT_ATOMS: atom_id res chain seq x y z
N MET A 1 67.02 -11.63 5.18
CA MET A 1 66.07 -10.59 5.65
C MET A 1 64.78 -10.55 4.83
N LYS A 2 64.83 -10.72 3.50
CA LYS A 2 63.65 -10.67 2.62
C LYS A 2 62.65 -11.81 2.86
N ASP A 3 63.14 -13.00 3.19
CA ASP A 3 62.28 -14.17 3.46
C ASP A 3 61.52 -14.05 4.80
N ASN A 4 62.15 -13.45 5.82
CA ASN A 4 61.51 -13.19 7.11
C ASN A 4 60.36 -12.18 6.99
N ILE A 5 60.49 -11.20 6.09
CA ILE A 5 59.44 -10.21 5.80
C ILE A 5 58.26 -10.89 5.09
N LEU A 6 58.54 -11.82 4.17
CA LEU A 6 57.51 -12.58 3.45
C LEU A 6 56.73 -13.50 4.39
N ILE A 7 57.41 -14.15 5.35
CA ILE A 7 56.77 -14.98 6.37
C ILE A 7 55.84 -14.14 7.27
N ILE A 8 56.29 -12.97 7.72
CA ILE A 8 55.47 -12.06 8.53
C ILE A 8 54.21 -11.62 7.75
N PHE A 9 54.36 -11.31 6.46
CA PHE A 9 53.24 -10.90 5.62
C PHE A 9 52.19 -12.01 5.46
N ILE A 10 52.62 -13.25 5.24
CA ILE A 10 51.72 -14.41 5.16
C ILE A 10 50.99 -14.64 6.49
N LEU A 11 51.69 -14.47 7.61
CA LEU A 11 51.11 -14.69 8.94
C LEU A 11 50.04 -13.65 9.27
N VAL A 12 50.28 -12.38 8.92
CA VAL A 12 49.27 -11.30 9.03
C VAL A 12 48.07 -11.57 8.13
N LEU A 13 48.30 -12.04 6.89
CA LEU A 13 47.23 -12.36 5.95
C LEU A 13 46.32 -13.49 6.47
N ILE A 14 46.89 -14.53 7.07
CA ILE A 14 46.11 -15.66 7.63
C ILE A 14 45.23 -15.21 8.80
N ILE A 15 45.75 -14.36 9.70
CA ILE A 15 44.99 -13.80 10.83
C ILE A 15 43.83 -12.92 10.33
N PHE A 16 44.05 -12.19 9.24
CA PHE A 16 43.03 -11.34 8.64
C PHE A 16 41.86 -12.17 8.08
N ILE A 17 42.15 -13.31 7.45
CA ILE A 17 41.12 -14.18 6.85
C ILE A 17 40.34 -14.95 7.93
N SER A 18 41.00 -15.40 9.00
CA SER A 18 40.32 -16.13 10.09
C SER A 18 39.36 -15.27 10.92
N SER A 19 39.53 -13.95 10.91
CA SER A 19 38.64 -13.01 11.62
C SER A 19 37.24 -12.91 11.00
N PHE A 20 37.05 -13.37 9.76
CA PHE A 20 35.75 -13.34 9.06
C PHE A 20 34.99 -14.67 9.10
N SER A 21 35.53 -15.70 9.74
CA SER A 21 34.83 -16.99 9.90
C SER A 21 33.83 -16.92 11.06
N VAL A 22 32.66 -16.35 10.81
CA VAL A 22 31.49 -16.58 11.68
C VAL A 22 30.91 -17.94 11.30
N LEU A 23 31.05 -18.93 12.19
CA LEU A 23 30.35 -20.20 12.07
C LEU A 23 28.87 -19.96 12.40
N ALA A 24 28.05 -19.76 11.37
CA ALA A 24 26.60 -19.62 11.53
C ALA A 24 26.01 -20.98 11.92
N GLU A 25 25.87 -21.21 13.23
CA GLU A 25 25.06 -22.32 13.73
C GLU A 25 23.60 -22.03 13.38
N ASN A 26 23.02 -22.87 12.51
CA ASN A 26 21.61 -22.77 12.11
C ASN A 26 20.74 -23.25 13.27
N GLN A 27 20.60 -22.42 14.30
CA GLN A 27 19.61 -22.62 15.35
C GLN A 27 18.26 -22.17 14.83
N ASN A 28 17.63 -23.04 14.06
CA ASN A 28 16.21 -22.95 13.70
C ASN A 28 15.35 -23.34 14.92
N GLN A 29 15.54 -22.63 16.03
CA GLN A 29 14.63 -22.71 17.17
C GLN A 29 13.47 -21.79 16.87
N GLU A 30 12.31 -22.38 16.59
CA GLU A 30 11.04 -21.70 16.45
C GLU A 30 10.78 -20.84 17.70
N ILE A 31 11.05 -19.54 17.60
CA ILE A 31 10.72 -18.55 18.64
C ILE A 31 9.21 -18.25 18.57
N TYR A 32 8.37 -19.27 18.71
CA TYR A 32 6.94 -19.07 18.91
C TYR A 32 6.68 -18.94 20.40
N SER A 33 6.83 -17.71 20.91
CA SER A 33 6.20 -17.32 22.17
C SER A 33 4.71 -17.61 22.02
N GLY A 34 4.14 -18.47 22.87
CA GLY A 34 2.73 -18.92 22.85
C GLY A 34 1.69 -17.82 23.12
N LYS A 35 2.00 -16.58 22.74
CA LYS A 35 1.05 -15.48 22.65
C LYS A 35 0.33 -15.65 21.33
N GLU A 36 -0.92 -16.11 21.41
CA GLU A 36 -1.82 -16.14 20.28
C GLU A 36 -1.84 -14.76 19.61
N PHE A 37 -1.33 -14.68 18.38
CA PHE A 37 -1.39 -13.47 17.57
C PHE A 37 -2.85 -13.25 17.18
N ARG A 38 -3.56 -12.46 17.99
CA ARG A 38 -4.90 -11.99 17.63
C ARG A 38 -4.75 -11.01 16.48
N ASN A 39 -5.48 -11.29 15.40
CA ASN A 39 -5.52 -10.41 14.25
C ASN A 39 -6.06 -9.03 14.68
N PRO A 40 -5.28 -7.94 14.63
CA PRO A 40 -5.71 -6.63 15.11
C PRO A 40 -6.81 -6.01 14.24
N PHE A 41 -7.14 -6.62 13.09
CA PHE A 41 -8.19 -6.17 12.19
C PHE A 41 -9.55 -6.86 12.44
N ILE A 42 -9.62 -7.77 13.42
CA ILE A 42 -10.87 -8.46 13.79
C ILE A 42 -11.13 -8.23 15.27
N GLU A 43 -12.11 -7.38 15.57
CA GLU A 43 -12.56 -7.12 16.94
C GLU A 43 -13.56 -8.21 17.34
N PHE A 44 -13.13 -9.13 18.21
CA PHE A 44 -14.02 -10.14 18.78
C PHE A 44 -14.75 -9.52 19.97
N SER A 45 -16.05 -9.26 19.81
CA SER A 45 -16.90 -8.94 20.95
C SER A 45 -17.20 -10.24 21.71
N GLU A 46 -16.91 -10.27 23.01
CA GLU A 46 -17.30 -11.39 23.86
C GLU A 46 -18.84 -11.48 23.86
N PRO A 47 -19.42 -12.69 23.64
CA PRO A 47 -20.85 -12.85 23.72
C PRO A 47 -21.28 -12.53 25.15
N LYS A 48 -22.05 -11.46 25.31
CA LYS A 48 -22.73 -11.13 26.57
C LYS A 48 -23.69 -12.28 26.86
N ILE A 49 -23.33 -13.13 27.81
CA ILE A 49 -24.22 -14.18 28.32
C ILE A 49 -25.30 -13.45 29.12
N GLU A 50 -26.46 -13.25 28.51
CA GLU A 50 -27.67 -12.90 29.24
C GLU A 50 -28.15 -14.19 29.92
N ALA A 51 -27.90 -14.28 31.22
CA ALA A 51 -28.50 -15.27 32.07
C ALA A 51 -29.97 -14.89 32.27
N ASP A 52 -30.88 -15.66 31.69
CA ASP A 52 -32.18 -15.91 32.31
C ASP A 52 -32.67 -17.32 31.97
N GLN A 53 -33.18 -17.97 33.00
CA GLN A 53 -33.52 -19.38 33.08
C GLN A 53 -34.88 -19.71 32.44
N ASP A 54 -35.07 -21.01 32.20
CA ASP A 54 -36.35 -21.74 32.14
C ASP A 54 -37.15 -21.75 30.83
N THR A 55 -36.93 -22.77 29.99
CA THR A 55 -37.74 -24.02 29.93
C THR A 55 -37.48 -24.79 28.63
N VAL A 56 -37.19 -26.10 28.75
CA VAL A 56 -37.16 -27.08 27.65
C VAL A 56 -38.26 -28.10 27.96
N PRO A 57 -39.04 -28.57 26.95
CA PRO A 57 -38.76 -29.92 26.50
C PRO A 57 -38.80 -30.12 24.98
N LYS A 58 -37.74 -30.79 24.51
CA LYS A 58 -37.66 -31.80 23.44
C LYS A 58 -38.75 -31.78 22.35
N ASN A 59 -38.30 -31.53 21.13
CA ASN A 59 -38.67 -32.43 20.03
C ASN A 59 -37.46 -32.70 19.13
N GLN A 60 -37.09 -33.98 19.05
CA GLN A 60 -36.04 -34.49 18.19
C GLN A 60 -36.59 -34.60 16.77
N ASN A 61 -35.98 -33.91 15.81
CA ASN A 61 -36.00 -34.33 14.42
C ASN A 61 -34.62 -34.05 13.81
N LYS A 62 -33.97 -35.13 13.35
CA LYS A 62 -32.71 -35.12 12.61
C LYS A 62 -32.87 -34.31 11.32
N ALA A 63 -32.08 -33.25 11.18
CA ALA A 63 -31.69 -32.74 9.87
C ALA A 63 -30.39 -31.94 10.00
N VAL A 64 -29.34 -32.47 9.34
CA VAL A 64 -28.15 -31.79 8.81
C VAL A 64 -27.29 -31.02 9.82
N GLN A 65 -26.13 -31.61 10.16
CA GLN A 65 -24.96 -30.85 10.61
C GLN A 65 -24.59 -29.83 9.54
N ASN A 66 -24.86 -28.56 9.80
CA ASN A 66 -24.11 -27.47 9.19
C ASN A 66 -23.76 -26.51 10.32
N SER A 67 -22.57 -26.70 10.89
CA SER A 67 -21.94 -25.77 11.83
C SER A 67 -21.51 -24.52 11.06
N GLY A 68 -22.46 -23.79 10.50
CA GLY A 68 -22.28 -22.47 9.95
C GLY A 68 -22.47 -21.48 11.09
N SER A 69 -21.38 -21.11 11.75
CA SER A 69 -21.34 -19.93 12.60
C SER A 69 -21.94 -18.77 11.82
N GLY A 70 -23.03 -18.19 12.33
CA GLY A 70 -23.58 -16.93 11.84
C GLY A 70 -22.62 -15.79 12.15
N GLN A 71 -21.43 -15.80 11.54
CA GLN A 71 -20.57 -14.65 11.47
C GLN A 71 -21.27 -13.64 10.57
N THR A 72 -21.89 -12.66 11.21
CA THR A 72 -22.31 -11.44 10.50
C THR A 72 -21.01 -10.76 10.06
N THR A 73 -20.53 -11.12 8.86
CA THR A 73 -19.36 -10.50 8.25
C THR A 73 -19.72 -9.05 7.96
N LYS A 74 -19.38 -8.16 8.89
CA LYS A 74 -19.33 -6.72 8.59
C LYS A 74 -18.17 -6.55 7.63
N PHE A 75 -18.48 -6.56 6.33
CA PHE A 75 -17.54 -6.21 5.29
C PHE A 75 -16.97 -4.83 5.63
N ALA A 76 -15.64 -4.72 5.65
CA ALA A 76 -14.99 -3.42 5.80
C ALA A 76 -15.52 -2.48 4.69
N PRO A 77 -15.68 -1.17 4.97
CA PRO A 77 -16.10 -0.24 3.94
C PRO A 77 -15.14 -0.31 2.74
N PRO A 78 -15.65 -0.14 1.52
CA PRO A 78 -14.83 -0.23 0.32
C PRO A 78 -13.66 0.76 0.42
N LYS A 79 -12.43 0.26 0.26
CA LYS A 79 -11.23 1.10 0.19
C LYS A 79 -11.12 1.63 -1.23
N ILE A 80 -11.07 2.95 -1.38
CA ILE A 80 -10.76 3.59 -2.66
C ILE A 80 -9.30 3.29 -2.99
N THR A 81 -9.08 2.65 -4.14
CA THR A 81 -7.73 2.39 -4.65
C THR A 81 -7.29 3.48 -5.62
N VAL A 82 -5.99 3.54 -5.92
CA VAL A 82 -5.42 4.50 -6.87
C VAL A 82 -6.04 4.27 -8.26
N GLU A 83 -6.28 3.02 -8.63
CA GLU A 83 -6.91 2.62 -9.89
C GLU A 83 -8.34 3.14 -10.01
N ASP A 84 -9.08 3.18 -8.90
CA ASP A 84 -10.43 3.74 -8.86
C ASP A 84 -10.38 5.25 -9.12
N VAL A 85 -9.47 5.96 -8.45
CA VAL A 85 -9.30 7.42 -8.64
C VAL A 85 -8.81 7.76 -10.06
N LYS A 86 -7.93 6.95 -10.64
CA LYS A 86 -7.47 7.11 -12.03
C LYS A 86 -8.62 7.04 -13.03
N LYS A 87 -9.57 6.12 -12.83
CA LYS A 87 -10.76 5.96 -13.69
C LYS A 87 -11.78 7.09 -13.51
N GLU A 88 -11.83 7.69 -12.33
CA GLU A 88 -12.78 8.75 -12.01
C GLU A 88 -12.36 10.13 -12.53
N LEU A 89 -11.12 10.32 -13.00
CA LEU A 89 -10.70 11.59 -13.58
C LEU A 89 -11.48 11.88 -14.88
N PRO A 90 -12.30 12.95 -14.93
CA PRO A 90 -13.16 13.22 -16.09
C PRO A 90 -12.41 13.91 -17.23
N PHE A 91 -11.08 13.91 -17.19
CA PHE A 91 -10.25 14.58 -18.18
C PHE A 91 -8.91 13.90 -18.40
N SER A 92 -8.34 14.13 -19.57
CA SER A 92 -6.97 13.75 -19.93
C SER A 92 -6.15 14.97 -20.31
N LEU A 93 -4.83 14.86 -20.18
CA LEU A 93 -3.91 15.92 -20.61
C LEU A 93 -3.62 15.80 -22.10
N ASN A 94 -4.09 16.76 -22.89
CA ASN A 94 -3.84 16.81 -24.33
C ASN A 94 -2.53 17.51 -24.67
N GLY A 95 -2.11 18.49 -23.86
CA GLY A 95 -0.89 19.24 -24.12
C GLY A 95 -0.60 20.30 -23.08
N ILE A 96 0.59 20.87 -23.16
CA ILE A 96 1.03 21.99 -22.33
C ILE A 96 1.60 23.06 -23.25
N ILE A 97 1.10 24.29 -23.10
CA ILE A 97 1.65 25.47 -23.75
C ILE A 97 2.54 26.14 -22.72
N SER A 98 3.85 26.15 -22.97
CA SER A 98 4.83 26.83 -22.12
C SER A 98 5.35 28.07 -22.82
N SER A 99 5.37 29.17 -22.08
CA SER A 99 6.10 30.40 -22.38
C SER A 99 7.17 30.61 -21.30
N ASN A 100 8.11 31.53 -21.52
CA ASN A 100 9.18 31.82 -20.55
C ASN A 100 8.65 32.28 -19.18
N LYS A 101 7.41 32.78 -19.12
CA LYS A 101 6.81 33.32 -17.89
C LYS A 101 5.65 32.49 -17.36
N GLU A 102 4.99 31.70 -18.20
CA GLU A 102 3.73 31.03 -17.84
C GLU A 102 3.62 29.66 -18.51
N LYS A 103 2.93 28.75 -17.84
CA LYS A 103 2.55 27.44 -18.39
C LYS A 103 1.05 27.27 -18.31
N VAL A 104 0.49 26.71 -19.37
CA VAL A 104 -0.94 26.45 -19.52
C VAL A 104 -1.15 24.99 -19.90
N ALA A 105 -1.95 24.26 -19.14
CA ALA A 105 -2.35 22.90 -19.45
C ALA A 105 -3.63 22.89 -20.27
N LEU A 106 -3.68 22.04 -21.29
CA LEU A 106 -4.84 21.77 -22.12
C LEU A 106 -5.46 20.44 -21.66
N LEU A 107 -6.59 20.52 -20.97
CA LEU A 107 -7.33 19.35 -20.51
C LEU A 107 -8.47 19.03 -21.45
N ASN A 108 -8.62 17.77 -21.82
CA ASN A 108 -9.74 17.28 -22.61
C ASN A 108 -10.78 16.64 -21.68
N THR A 109 -11.99 17.18 -21.64
CA THR A 109 -13.11 16.71 -20.80
C THR A 109 -14.08 15.79 -21.56
N GLY A 110 -13.67 15.25 -22.71
CA GLY A 110 -14.48 14.38 -23.57
C GLY A 110 -15.44 15.14 -24.51
N GLY A 111 -15.92 16.32 -24.10
CA GLY A 111 -16.77 17.19 -24.94
C GLY A 111 -16.19 18.58 -25.22
N SER A 112 -15.22 19.03 -24.42
CA SER A 112 -14.60 20.34 -24.58
C SER A 112 -13.15 20.36 -24.10
N MET A 113 -12.39 21.31 -24.61
CA MET A 113 -11.03 21.56 -24.18
C MET A 113 -11.01 22.71 -23.17
N LYS A 114 -10.34 22.49 -22.03
CA LYS A 114 -10.20 23.47 -20.96
C LYS A 114 -8.75 23.90 -20.83
N LEU A 115 -8.54 25.20 -20.74
CA LEU A 115 -7.23 25.82 -20.57
C LEU A 115 -7.04 26.17 -19.10
N ILE A 116 -6.04 25.58 -18.46
CA ILE A 116 -5.76 25.78 -17.04
C ILE A 116 -4.40 26.42 -16.85
N ARG A 117 -4.33 27.47 -16.01
CA ARG A 117 -3.08 28.16 -15.65
C ARG A 117 -2.82 28.04 -14.16
N GLY A 118 -1.57 27.80 -13.80
CA GLY A 118 -1.13 27.79 -12.40
C GLY A 118 -1.85 26.75 -11.55
N ASN A 119 -2.23 27.14 -10.32
CA ASN A 119 -3.00 26.30 -9.41
C ASN A 119 -4.49 26.46 -9.73
N TYR A 120 -5.18 25.35 -9.89
CA TYR A 120 -6.58 25.33 -10.26
C TYR A 120 -7.31 24.26 -9.48
N LYS A 121 -8.50 24.56 -8.98
CA LYS A 121 -9.31 23.63 -8.20
C LYS A 121 -10.74 23.63 -8.73
N GLU A 122 -11.25 22.44 -8.98
CA GLU A 122 -12.62 22.24 -9.43
C GLU A 122 -13.12 20.88 -8.93
N ASN A 123 -14.30 20.88 -8.30
CA ASN A 123 -14.87 19.69 -7.66
C ASN A 123 -13.86 19.03 -6.70
N ASP A 124 -13.63 17.73 -6.88
CA ASP A 124 -12.76 16.89 -6.05
C ASP A 124 -11.28 16.89 -6.48
N TYR A 125 -10.93 17.60 -7.57
CA TYR A 125 -9.56 17.64 -8.07
C TYR A 125 -8.92 19.04 -8.02
N GLN A 126 -7.62 19.04 -7.83
CA GLN A 126 -6.78 20.23 -7.80
C GLN A 126 -5.52 20.01 -8.63
N ILE A 127 -5.26 20.90 -9.59
CA ILE A 127 -3.98 20.99 -10.27
C ILE A 127 -3.00 21.71 -9.34
N ILE A 128 -1.99 20.99 -8.89
CA ILE A 128 -0.96 21.52 -7.99
C ILE A 128 0.13 22.23 -8.80
N SER A 129 0.60 21.60 -9.87
CA SER A 129 1.67 22.13 -10.71
C SER A 129 1.56 21.68 -12.16
N ILE A 130 2.04 22.54 -13.06
CA ILE A 130 2.16 22.27 -14.50
C ILE A 130 3.66 22.17 -14.81
N GLU A 131 4.13 20.96 -15.10
CA GLU A 131 5.51 20.67 -15.44
C GLU A 131 5.74 20.87 -16.95
N LYS A 132 6.87 20.37 -17.48
CA LYS A 132 7.19 20.50 -18.91
C LYS A 132 6.32 19.57 -19.77
N GLU A 133 6.13 18.33 -19.31
CA GLU A 133 5.48 17.24 -20.05
C GLU A 133 4.36 16.57 -19.24
N SER A 134 4.10 17.06 -18.03
CA SER A 134 3.13 16.48 -17.11
C SER A 134 2.40 17.54 -16.29
N VAL A 135 1.28 17.15 -15.71
CA VAL A 135 0.52 17.95 -14.73
C VAL A 135 0.34 17.11 -13.48
N ILE A 136 0.64 17.71 -12.32
CA ILE A 136 0.42 17.07 -11.03
C ILE A 136 -0.96 17.46 -10.53
N VAL A 137 -1.81 16.45 -10.36
CA VAL A 137 -3.18 16.60 -9.90
C VAL A 137 -3.35 15.89 -8.58
N GLN A 138 -4.04 16.53 -7.65
CA GLN A 138 -4.51 15.93 -6.43
C GLN A 138 -6.00 15.62 -6.57
N ASN A 139 -6.42 14.40 -6.27
CA ASN A 139 -7.82 14.00 -6.23
C ASN A 139 -8.04 13.12 -5.00
N ARG A 140 -9.01 13.47 -4.14
CA ARG A 140 -9.36 12.70 -2.92
C ARG A 140 -8.17 12.32 -2.04
N GLY A 141 -7.15 13.17 -1.97
CA GLY A 141 -5.93 12.96 -1.19
C GLY A 141 -4.79 12.24 -1.94
N PHE A 142 -5.07 11.62 -3.09
CA PHE A 142 -4.06 11.00 -3.94
C PHE A 142 -3.40 12.04 -4.85
N LYS A 143 -2.08 11.92 -5.05
CA LYS A 143 -1.32 12.72 -6.00
C LYS A 143 -1.02 11.88 -7.24
N LEU A 144 -1.45 12.38 -8.38
CA LEU A 144 -1.36 11.71 -9.67
C LEU A 144 -0.59 12.60 -10.64
N ARG A 145 0.27 11.98 -11.44
CA ARG A 145 0.96 12.62 -12.55
C ARG A 145 0.22 12.28 -13.84
N LEU A 146 -0.40 13.26 -14.46
CA LEU A 146 -0.97 13.11 -15.79
C LEU A 146 0.07 13.49 -16.83
N LYS A 147 0.37 12.57 -17.74
CA LYS A 147 1.22 12.82 -18.91
C LYS A 147 0.38 13.12 -20.13
N ILE A 148 1.01 13.80 -21.09
CA ILE A 148 0.41 14.05 -22.40
C ILE A 148 0.03 12.72 -23.05
N GLY A 149 -1.21 12.61 -23.56
CA GLY A 149 -1.72 11.36 -24.13
C GLY A 149 -2.53 10.50 -23.16
N GLY A 150 -2.70 10.94 -21.91
CA GLY A 150 -3.64 10.33 -20.97
C GLY A 150 -3.08 9.24 -20.06
N GLU A 151 -1.77 9.02 -20.06
CA GLU A 151 -1.13 8.16 -19.04
C GLU A 151 -1.20 8.82 -17.66
N VAL A 152 -1.47 8.01 -16.63
CA VAL A 152 -1.57 8.47 -15.24
C VAL A 152 -0.70 7.62 -14.33
N ASP A 153 0.33 8.25 -13.75
CA ASP A 153 1.23 7.63 -12.78
C ASP A 153 0.92 8.12 -11.36
N GLU A 154 1.29 7.31 -10.36
CA GLU A 154 1.25 7.70 -8.94
C GLU A 154 2.60 8.32 -8.53
N ILE A 155 2.58 9.28 -7.59
CA ILE A 155 3.78 9.93 -7.03
C ILE A 155 3.81 9.78 -5.52
#